data_AF-A0A5A8CUE1-F1
#
_entry.id   AF-A0A5A8CUE1-F1
#
_cell.length_a   1.000
_cell.length_b   1.000
_cell.length_c   1.000
_cell.angle_alpha   90.00
_cell.angle_beta   90.00
_cell.angle_gamma   90.00
#
_symmetry.space_group_name_H-M   'P 1'
#
loop_
_entity.id
_entity.type
_entity.pdbx_description
1 polymer ?
#
loop_
_entity_poly.entity_id
_entity_poly.type
_entity_poly.pdbx_seq_one_letter_code
_entity_poly.pdbx_strand_id
1 'polypeptide(L)'
;MSQKSTGQSTARKPAGVVADLSSCRYGVVHHAALSLGWRVADEGSEDWDVQWLDKNVIAQRVLRLAPWQRINHFVGMDAVSSKPNLVRTLRRLPPGQEVSPQAWLLPGEASAFAAALRSNPLKGGKTFIVKPEAECQGRGIFLARRPEDVPRGKLEGGSFVAQQYVERPLLLGGHKFDLRVYVLVTSAAPLRVFLFDDGLVRLCASPYRKPHSSNLATATVHLTNFAINRHAEAPAAEAADGTAGSAAGAHAAGAAAFTG
;
A
#
# COMPACT_ATOMS: atom_id res chain seq x y z
N MET A 1 29.10 -41.65 -42.53
CA MET A 1 27.75 -41.64 -41.90
C MET A 1 27.93 -41.18 -40.47
N SER A 2 27.68 -39.89 -40.18
CA SER A 2 27.88 -39.30 -38.85
C SER A 2 26.56 -39.32 -38.09
N GLN A 3 26.51 -40.05 -36.98
CA GLN A 3 25.32 -40.18 -36.13
C GLN A 3 25.11 -38.87 -35.36
N LYS A 4 23.95 -38.24 -35.55
CA LYS A 4 23.47 -37.14 -34.70
C LYS A 4 23.00 -37.72 -33.38
N SER A 5 23.66 -37.34 -32.28
CA SER A 5 23.14 -37.55 -30.93
C SER A 5 21.95 -36.59 -30.71
N THR A 6 20.75 -37.16 -30.70
CA THR A 6 19.55 -36.45 -30.26
C THR A 6 19.61 -36.32 -28.74
N GLY A 7 19.92 -35.10 -28.27
CA GLY A 7 19.79 -34.74 -26.87
C GLY A 7 18.34 -34.95 -26.42
N GLN A 8 18.13 -35.91 -25.52
CA GLN A 8 16.85 -36.11 -24.87
C GLN A 8 16.57 -34.89 -24.00
N SER A 9 15.58 -34.09 -24.42
CA SER A 9 14.89 -33.14 -23.55
C SER A 9 14.23 -33.95 -22.43
N THR A 10 14.81 -33.92 -21.24
CA THR A 10 14.22 -34.51 -20.04
C THR A 10 13.07 -33.61 -19.59
N ALA A 11 11.87 -33.89 -20.09
CA ALA A 11 10.65 -33.33 -19.54
C ALA A 11 10.57 -33.73 -18.06
N ARG A 12 10.78 -32.75 -17.16
CA ARG A 12 10.65 -32.90 -15.71
C ARG A 12 9.22 -33.38 -15.44
N LYS A 13 9.05 -34.60 -14.91
CA LYS A 13 7.77 -35.02 -14.27
C LYS A 13 7.38 -33.93 -13.27
N PRO A 14 6.08 -33.62 -13.06
CA PRO A 14 5.67 -32.51 -12.20
C PRO A 14 5.96 -32.86 -10.74
N ALA A 15 7.20 -32.66 -10.31
CA ALA A 15 7.51 -32.42 -8.92
C ALA A 15 6.74 -31.15 -8.54
N GLY A 16 5.96 -31.21 -7.47
CA GLY A 16 5.14 -30.07 -7.02
C GLY A 16 5.93 -28.77 -6.98
N VAL A 17 5.23 -27.65 -7.14
CA VAL A 17 5.80 -26.30 -7.21
C VAL A 17 6.77 -26.07 -6.05
N VAL A 18 7.95 -25.56 -6.37
CA VAL A 18 9.00 -25.19 -5.41
C VAL A 18 9.01 -23.68 -5.23
N ALA A 19 8.86 -23.24 -3.99
CA ALA A 19 8.80 -21.84 -3.61
C ALA A 19 10.04 -21.40 -2.82
N ASP A 20 10.74 -20.39 -3.30
CA ASP A 20 11.74 -19.66 -2.51
C ASP A 20 11.04 -18.54 -1.71
N LEU A 21 11.02 -18.72 -0.39
CA LEU A 21 10.44 -17.79 0.59
C LEU A 21 11.49 -17.19 1.52
N SER A 22 12.79 -17.34 1.21
CA SER A 22 13.91 -16.84 2.04
C SER A 22 13.85 -15.32 2.27
N SER A 23 13.28 -14.59 1.31
CA SER A 23 13.12 -13.13 1.36
C SER A 23 11.72 -12.67 1.80
N CYS A 24 10.90 -13.58 2.35
CA CYS A 24 9.55 -13.29 2.83
C CYS A 24 9.44 -13.48 4.35
N ARG A 25 9.13 -12.39 5.06
CA ARG A 25 8.98 -12.36 6.53
C ARG A 25 7.57 -12.69 6.99
N TYR A 26 6.60 -12.76 6.08
CA TYR A 26 5.19 -12.88 6.43
C TYR A 26 4.76 -14.35 6.45
N GLY A 27 4.51 -14.89 7.64
CA GLY A 27 4.12 -16.30 7.84
C GLY A 27 2.85 -16.72 7.07
N VAL A 28 1.94 -15.79 6.77
CA VAL A 28 0.75 -16.07 5.94
C VAL A 28 1.10 -16.55 4.54
N VAL A 29 2.20 -16.07 3.95
CA VAL A 29 2.66 -16.50 2.62
C VAL A 29 3.22 -17.93 2.69
N HIS A 30 3.98 -18.23 3.75
CA HIS A 30 4.48 -19.58 4.03
C HIS A 30 3.32 -20.56 4.20
N HIS A 31 2.32 -20.20 5.01
CA HIS A 31 1.13 -21.02 5.21
C HIS A 31 0.36 -21.24 3.90
N ALA A 32 0.20 -20.19 3.07
CA ALA A 32 -0.48 -20.30 1.79
C ALA A 32 0.24 -21.25 0.84
N ALA A 33 1.57 -21.15 0.72
CA ALA A 33 2.37 -22.05 -0.11
C ALA A 33 2.22 -23.51 0.34
N LEU A 34 2.34 -23.78 1.64
CA LEU A 34 2.17 -25.12 2.21
C LEU A 34 0.75 -25.66 2.00
N SER A 35 -0.27 -24.81 2.16
CA SER A 35 -1.68 -25.18 1.94
C SER A 35 -1.97 -25.54 0.47
N LEU A 36 -1.21 -24.97 -0.47
CA LEU A 36 -1.26 -25.31 -1.89
C LEU A 36 -0.44 -26.57 -2.24
N GLY A 37 0.19 -27.21 -1.25
CA GLY A 37 1.08 -28.36 -1.45
C GLY A 37 2.42 -28.01 -2.07
N TRP A 38 2.85 -26.75 -2.00
CA TRP A 38 4.15 -26.32 -2.50
C TRP A 38 5.26 -26.72 -1.53
N ARG A 39 6.43 -27.03 -2.07
CA ARG A 39 7.64 -27.28 -1.27
C ARG A 39 8.41 -25.99 -1.12
N VAL A 40 9.02 -25.77 0.04
CA VAL A 40 9.91 -24.62 0.25
C VAL A 40 11.32 -25.02 -0.23
N ALA A 41 11.96 -24.13 -0.99
CA ALA A 41 13.33 -24.31 -1.45
C ALA A 41 14.32 -24.20 -0.28
N ASP A 42 15.45 -24.90 -0.38
CA ASP A 42 16.58 -24.69 0.53
C ASP A 42 17.15 -23.28 0.36
N GLU A 43 17.65 -22.71 1.46
CA GLU A 43 18.22 -21.37 1.44
C GLU A 43 19.40 -21.27 0.46
N GLY A 44 19.36 -20.27 -0.43
CA GLY A 44 20.38 -20.06 -1.46
C GLY A 44 20.25 -20.95 -2.71
N SER A 45 19.27 -21.85 -2.76
CA SER A 45 18.99 -22.65 -3.97
C SER A 45 18.51 -21.76 -5.13
N GLU A 46 18.95 -22.08 -6.34
CA GLU A 46 18.40 -21.49 -7.59
C GLU A 46 17.37 -22.40 -8.27
N ASP A 47 17.15 -23.62 -7.79
CA ASP A 47 16.12 -24.54 -8.29
C ASP A 47 14.77 -24.30 -7.58
N TRP A 48 14.10 -23.24 -8.01
CA TRP A 48 12.75 -22.87 -7.57
C TRP A 48 11.88 -22.47 -8.77
N ASP A 49 10.57 -22.59 -8.62
CA ASP A 49 9.56 -22.21 -9.61
C ASP A 49 8.97 -20.82 -9.32
N VAL A 50 8.73 -20.52 -8.04
CA VAL A 50 8.21 -19.23 -7.57
C VAL A 50 9.14 -18.65 -6.52
N GLN A 51 9.54 -17.39 -6.65
CA GLN A 51 10.25 -16.67 -5.60
C GLN A 51 9.37 -15.52 -5.09
N TRP A 52 9.13 -15.48 -3.79
CA TRP A 52 8.34 -14.43 -3.14
C TRP A 52 9.22 -13.45 -2.39
N LEU A 53 9.19 -12.19 -2.81
CA LEU A 53 9.99 -11.10 -2.28
C LEU A 53 9.11 -10.07 -1.57
N ASP A 54 9.50 -9.65 -0.37
CA ASP A 54 8.81 -8.54 0.33
C ASP A 54 9.14 -7.16 -0.23
N LYS A 55 10.30 -7.04 -0.91
CA LYS A 55 10.83 -5.80 -1.45
C LYS A 55 10.87 -5.82 -2.98
N ASN A 56 10.93 -4.64 -3.57
CA ASN A 56 11.04 -4.46 -5.01
C ASN A 56 12.23 -5.22 -5.60
N VAL A 57 12.06 -5.66 -6.85
CA VAL A 57 13.08 -6.34 -7.65
C VAL A 57 13.77 -5.38 -8.61
N ILE A 58 15.08 -5.54 -8.80
CA ILE A 58 15.83 -4.80 -9.82
C ILE A 58 15.76 -5.50 -11.18
N ALA A 59 15.81 -4.73 -12.28
CA ALA A 59 15.70 -5.26 -13.63
C ALA A 59 16.71 -6.38 -13.93
N GLN A 60 17.96 -6.22 -13.47
CA GLN A 60 19.02 -7.22 -13.66
C GLN A 60 18.68 -8.59 -13.06
N ARG A 61 17.92 -8.64 -11.96
CA ARG A 61 17.47 -9.91 -11.37
C ARG A 61 16.42 -10.58 -12.26
N VAL A 62 15.47 -9.81 -12.76
CA VAL A 62 14.40 -10.33 -13.63
C VAL A 62 14.94 -10.86 -14.95
N LEU A 63 15.97 -10.21 -15.50
CA LEU A 63 16.65 -10.67 -16.73
C LEU A 63 17.40 -12.00 -16.56
N ARG A 64 17.69 -12.43 -15.33
CA ARG A 64 18.37 -13.70 -15.03
C ARG A 64 17.41 -14.86 -14.75
N LEU A 65 16.10 -14.63 -14.80
CA LEU A 65 15.12 -15.68 -14.53
C LEU A 65 15.11 -16.72 -15.65
N ALA A 66 14.99 -17.99 -15.26
CA ALA A 66 14.70 -19.05 -16.20
C ALA A 66 13.26 -18.91 -16.76
N PRO A 67 12.95 -19.45 -17.96
CA PRO A 67 11.63 -19.28 -18.59
C PRO A 67 10.44 -19.77 -17.75
N TRP A 68 10.64 -20.72 -16.84
CA TRP A 68 9.61 -21.25 -15.94
C TRP A 68 9.49 -20.47 -14.63
N GLN A 69 10.54 -19.74 -14.23
CA GLN A 69 10.58 -19.03 -12.96
C GLN A 69 9.61 -17.85 -12.94
N ARG A 70 8.97 -17.64 -11.79
CA ARG A 70 8.05 -16.53 -11.55
C ARG A 70 8.42 -15.81 -10.27
N ILE A 71 8.24 -14.49 -10.27
CA ILE A 71 8.41 -13.64 -9.10
C ILE A 71 7.15 -12.80 -8.89
N ASN A 72 6.90 -12.37 -7.66
CA ASN A 72 5.72 -11.58 -7.28
C ASN A 72 5.83 -10.06 -7.55
N HIS A 73 6.78 -9.62 -8.39
CA HIS A 73 7.00 -8.20 -8.70
C HIS A 73 7.21 -7.94 -10.20
N PHE A 74 6.70 -6.82 -10.69
CA PHE A 74 7.07 -6.26 -11.98
C PHE A 74 8.16 -5.20 -11.81
N VAL A 75 9.09 -5.16 -12.76
CA VAL A 75 10.07 -4.06 -12.88
C VAL A 75 9.34 -2.77 -13.22
N GLY A 76 9.70 -1.66 -12.57
CA GLY A 76 9.10 -0.34 -12.84
C GLY A 76 7.77 -0.07 -12.11
N MET A 77 7.35 -0.96 -11.20
CA MET A 77 6.13 -0.76 -10.40
C MET A 77 6.22 0.44 -9.44
N ASP A 78 7.43 0.99 -9.23
CA ASP A 78 7.65 2.24 -8.50
C ASP A 78 6.98 3.44 -9.19
N ALA A 79 6.66 3.37 -10.48
CA ALA A 79 5.87 4.37 -11.21
C ALA A 79 4.50 4.66 -10.57
N VAL A 80 3.91 3.66 -9.89
CA VAL A 80 2.59 3.77 -9.23
C VAL A 80 2.64 3.50 -7.72
N SER A 81 3.65 2.79 -7.23
CA SER A 81 3.77 2.47 -5.79
C SER A 81 4.53 3.53 -4.98
N SER A 82 5.38 4.35 -5.61
CA SER A 82 6.04 5.48 -4.95
C SER A 82 5.15 6.73 -5.01
N LYS A 83 4.94 7.42 -3.88
CA LYS A 83 4.06 8.61 -3.78
C LYS A 83 4.40 9.69 -4.82
N PRO A 84 5.65 10.16 -4.96
CA PRO A 84 5.98 11.18 -5.95
C PRO A 84 5.85 10.67 -7.39
N ASN A 85 6.23 9.43 -7.67
CA ASN A 85 6.07 8.86 -9.01
C ASN A 85 4.61 8.68 -9.40
N LEU A 86 3.76 8.28 -8.46
CA LEU A 86 2.32 8.20 -8.67
C LEU A 86 1.75 9.57 -9.05
N VAL A 87 2.15 10.64 -8.37
CA VAL A 87 1.74 12.01 -8.74
C VAL A 87 2.20 12.35 -10.17
N ARG A 88 3.44 12.02 -10.54
CA ARG A 88 3.94 12.24 -11.91
C ARG A 88 3.16 11.43 -12.95
N THR A 89 2.83 10.18 -12.65
CA THR A 89 2.06 9.29 -13.52
C THR A 89 0.63 9.80 -13.69
N LEU A 90 -0.04 10.19 -12.60
CA LEU A 90 -1.42 10.69 -12.64
C LEU A 90 -1.55 12.03 -13.39
N ARG A 91 -0.51 12.89 -13.34
CA ARG A 91 -0.47 14.14 -14.12
C ARG A 91 -0.40 13.91 -15.64
N ARG A 92 -0.07 12.70 -16.10
CA ARG A 92 -0.05 12.35 -17.53
C ARG A 92 -1.39 11.82 -18.02
N LEU A 93 -2.38 11.64 -17.14
CA LEU A 93 -3.72 11.24 -17.55
C LEU A 93 -4.35 12.34 -18.43
N PRO A 94 -5.19 11.97 -19.41
CA PRO A 94 -5.90 12.94 -20.23
C PRO A 94 -6.78 13.87 -19.37
N PRO A 95 -7.00 15.13 -19.81
CA PRO A 95 -7.93 16.03 -19.15
C PRO A 95 -9.32 15.40 -18.98
N GLY A 96 -9.92 15.57 -17.81
CA GLY A 96 -11.22 14.98 -17.46
C GLY A 96 -11.15 13.56 -16.86
N GLN A 97 -9.96 12.99 -16.73
CA GLN A 97 -9.72 11.71 -16.05
C GLN A 97 -8.95 11.86 -14.73
N GLU A 98 -9.00 13.04 -14.11
CA GLU A 98 -8.32 13.32 -12.85
C GLU A 98 -8.96 12.56 -11.69
N VAL A 99 -8.30 11.48 -11.26
CA VAL A 99 -8.78 10.64 -10.15
C VAL A 99 -8.18 11.00 -8.78
N SER A 100 -7.30 12.01 -8.72
CA SER A 100 -6.59 12.40 -7.50
C SER A 100 -6.66 13.91 -7.23
N PRO A 101 -6.72 14.33 -5.95
CA PRO A 101 -6.56 15.73 -5.59
C PRO A 101 -5.23 16.31 -6.05
N GLN A 102 -5.20 17.63 -6.25
CA GLN A 102 -4.00 18.39 -6.58
C GLN A 102 -2.88 18.12 -5.56
N ALA A 103 -1.66 17.93 -6.07
CA ALA A 103 -0.48 17.65 -5.26
C ALA A 103 0.74 18.45 -5.73
N TRP A 104 1.69 18.64 -4.83
CA TRP A 104 2.98 19.28 -5.01
C TRP A 104 4.11 18.36 -4.55
N LEU A 105 5.16 18.26 -5.35
CA LEU A 105 6.37 17.48 -5.10
C LEU A 105 7.44 18.36 -4.46
N LEU A 106 7.76 18.12 -3.19
CA LEU A 106 8.76 18.89 -2.44
C LEU A 106 10.10 18.16 -2.44
N PRO A 107 11.23 18.87 -2.55
CA PRO A 107 11.37 20.34 -2.48
C PRO A 107 11.12 21.09 -3.80
N GLY A 108 11.03 20.40 -4.95
CA GLY A 108 10.98 21.03 -6.27
C GLY A 108 9.84 22.04 -6.49
N GLU A 109 8.69 21.83 -5.86
CA GLU A 109 7.49 22.67 -5.97
C GLU A 109 7.18 23.44 -4.67
N ALA A 110 8.16 23.62 -3.78
CA ALA A 110 7.99 24.27 -2.48
C ALA A 110 7.46 25.71 -2.59
N SER A 111 7.96 26.50 -3.54
CA SER A 111 7.50 27.88 -3.75
C SER A 111 6.02 27.94 -4.14
N ALA A 112 5.56 27.01 -4.99
CA ALA A 112 4.17 26.92 -5.41
C ALA A 112 3.26 26.45 -4.26
N PHE A 113 3.70 25.45 -3.49
CA PHE A 113 2.97 25.01 -2.30
C PHE A 113 2.88 26.11 -1.24
N ALA A 114 3.98 26.84 -0.99
CA ALA A 114 3.99 27.96 -0.05
C ALA A 114 3.08 29.11 -0.51
N ALA A 115 3.00 29.37 -1.82
CA ALA A 115 2.05 30.33 -2.37
C ALA A 115 0.61 29.87 -2.14
N ALA A 116 0.29 28.59 -2.36
CA ALA A 116 -1.03 28.02 -2.08
C ALA A 116 -1.43 28.14 -0.60
N LEU A 117 -0.48 27.96 0.34
CA LEU A 117 -0.74 28.17 1.77
C LEU A 117 -1.00 29.65 2.11
N ARG A 118 -0.21 30.57 1.55
CA ARG A 118 -0.35 32.01 1.82
C ARG A 118 -1.66 32.57 1.28
N SER A 119 -2.04 32.20 0.04
CA SER A 119 -3.26 32.65 -0.62
C SER A 119 -4.52 31.94 -0.14
N ASN A 120 -4.39 30.91 0.70
CA ASN A 120 -5.52 30.16 1.23
C ASN A 120 -6.40 31.04 2.14
N PRO A 121 -7.69 31.26 1.82
CA PRO A 121 -8.53 32.17 2.59
C PRO A 121 -8.80 31.65 4.00
N LEU A 122 -8.92 32.57 4.95
CA LEU A 122 -9.20 32.24 6.36
C LEU A 122 -10.53 31.48 6.52
N LYS A 123 -11.57 31.95 5.84
CA LYS A 123 -12.89 31.32 5.81
C LYS A 123 -13.04 30.49 4.54
N GLY A 124 -13.37 29.21 4.69
CA GLY A 124 -13.61 28.32 3.55
C GLY A 124 -12.34 27.87 2.80
N GLY A 125 -11.15 28.20 3.28
CA GLY A 125 -9.88 27.72 2.71
C GLY A 125 -9.75 26.21 2.73
N LYS A 126 -8.84 25.71 1.89
CA LYS A 126 -8.53 24.29 1.75
C LYS A 126 -7.61 23.80 2.88
N THR A 127 -7.65 22.51 3.14
CA THR A 127 -6.68 21.80 3.96
C THR A 127 -5.73 21.01 3.08
N PHE A 128 -4.46 20.96 3.46
CA PHE A 128 -3.43 20.19 2.78
C PHE A 128 -2.91 19.11 3.72
N ILE A 129 -2.57 17.94 3.17
CA ILE A 129 -1.90 16.84 3.85
C ILE A 129 -0.51 16.69 3.26
N VAL A 130 0.50 16.71 4.11
CA VAL A 130 1.90 16.58 3.72
C VAL A 130 2.41 15.23 4.18
N LYS A 131 2.96 14.46 3.24
CA LYS A 131 3.36 13.06 3.43
C LYS A 131 4.83 12.91 3.05
N PRO A 132 5.70 12.34 3.90
CA PRO A 132 7.06 12.03 3.50
C PRO A 132 7.08 10.97 2.39
N GLU A 133 8.08 11.03 1.51
CA GLU A 133 8.22 10.10 0.38
C GLU A 133 8.37 8.65 0.84
N ALA A 134 9.41 8.37 1.63
CA ALA A 134 9.84 7.01 1.98
C ALA A 134 9.23 6.47 3.29
N GLU A 135 8.47 7.27 4.03
CA GLU A 135 7.85 6.82 5.29
C GLU A 135 6.57 6.02 5.04
N CYS A 136 6.34 5.04 5.92
CA CYS A 136 5.13 4.22 5.95
C CYS A 136 4.41 4.36 7.31
N GLN A 137 3.27 3.67 7.47
CA GLN A 137 2.51 3.62 8.73
C GLN A 137 1.95 4.97 9.24
N GLY A 138 1.96 6.01 8.40
CA GLY A 138 1.45 7.33 8.75
C GLY A 138 2.46 8.22 9.50
N ARG A 139 3.71 7.77 9.66
CA ARG A 139 4.75 8.55 10.33
C ARG A 139 5.10 9.80 9.53
N GLY A 140 5.27 10.91 10.25
CA GLY A 140 5.67 12.20 9.67
C GLY A 140 4.59 12.88 8.82
N ILE A 141 3.38 12.33 8.73
CA ILE A 141 2.25 12.98 8.07
C ILE A 141 1.72 14.10 8.96
N PHE A 142 1.43 15.26 8.36
CA PHE A 142 0.77 16.36 9.05
C PHE A 142 -0.22 17.07 8.12
N LEU A 143 -1.16 17.79 8.71
CA LEU A 143 -2.08 18.67 8.00
C LEU A 143 -1.65 20.11 8.16
N ALA A 144 -1.86 20.91 7.11
CA ALA A 144 -1.61 22.35 7.12
C ALA A 144 -2.70 23.08 6.35
N ARG A 145 -3.13 24.22 6.85
CA ARG A 145 -4.01 25.18 6.15
C ARG A 145 -3.28 26.48 5.87
N ARG A 146 -2.28 26.81 6.68
CA ARG A 146 -1.51 28.04 6.67
C ARG A 146 -0.02 27.73 6.78
N PRO A 147 0.87 28.68 6.42
CA PRO A 147 2.31 28.49 6.56
C PRO A 147 2.74 28.15 8.00
N GLU A 148 2.05 28.73 8.98
CA GLU A 148 2.36 28.54 10.41
C GLU A 148 2.03 27.13 10.91
N ASP A 149 1.16 26.40 10.21
CA ASP A 149 0.82 25.00 10.52
C ASP A 149 1.94 24.02 10.11
N VAL A 150 2.90 24.46 9.28
CA VAL A 150 4.02 23.63 8.85
C VAL A 150 5.06 23.58 9.97
N PRO A 151 5.34 22.40 10.57
CA PRO A 151 6.27 22.34 11.68
C PRO A 151 7.68 22.79 11.26
N ARG A 152 8.32 23.63 12.09
CA ARG A 152 9.63 24.21 11.80
C ARG A 152 10.67 23.11 11.56
N GLY A 153 11.49 23.27 10.51
CA GLY A 153 12.50 22.29 10.13
C GLY A 153 11.95 20.99 9.54
N LYS A 154 10.64 20.76 9.52
CA LYS A 154 10.06 19.47 9.12
C LYS A 154 10.30 19.13 7.66
N LEU A 155 10.37 20.14 6.81
CA LEU A 155 10.58 19.99 5.36
C LEU A 155 12.05 20.10 4.97
N GLU A 156 12.95 20.43 5.89
CA GLU A 156 14.37 20.63 5.61
C GLU A 156 15.05 19.28 5.31
N GLY A 157 15.80 19.22 4.21
CA GLY A 157 16.58 18.03 3.82
C GLY A 157 15.77 16.81 3.42
N GLY A 158 14.44 16.90 3.33
CA GLY A 158 13.56 15.76 3.02
C GLY A 158 12.71 15.96 1.77
N SER A 159 12.20 14.85 1.24
CA SER A 159 11.30 14.80 0.09
C SER A 159 9.88 14.45 0.52
N PHE A 160 8.91 15.22 0.03
CA PHE A 160 7.52 15.12 0.46
C PHE A 160 6.55 15.25 -0.71
N VAL A 161 5.35 14.73 -0.52
CA VAL A 161 4.19 15.05 -1.33
C VAL A 161 3.22 15.85 -0.47
N ALA A 162 3.04 17.12 -0.78
CA ALA A 162 1.94 17.92 -0.26
C ALA A 162 0.72 17.72 -1.18
N GLN A 163 -0.46 17.52 -0.62
CA GLN A 163 -1.65 17.21 -1.42
C GLN A 163 -2.88 17.87 -0.80
N GLN A 164 -3.83 18.32 -1.61
CA GLN A 164 -5.11 18.79 -1.10
C GLN A 164 -5.82 17.65 -0.36
N TYR A 165 -6.23 17.92 0.87
CA TYR A 165 -6.95 16.98 1.71
C TYR A 165 -8.42 16.88 1.30
N VAL A 166 -8.98 15.68 1.34
CA VAL A 166 -10.40 15.44 1.08
C VAL A 166 -11.20 15.73 2.35
N GLU A 167 -11.81 16.92 2.40
CA GLU A 167 -12.53 17.44 3.58
C GLU A 167 -13.97 16.92 3.75
N ARG A 168 -14.51 16.26 2.72
CA ARG A 168 -15.85 15.66 2.76
C ARG A 168 -15.75 14.18 2.35
N PRO A 169 -15.05 13.35 3.15
CA PRO A 169 -15.00 11.92 2.88
C PRO A 169 -16.39 11.32 3.13
N LEU A 170 -16.67 10.19 2.48
CA LEU A 170 -17.74 9.31 2.93
C LEU A 170 -17.41 8.81 4.34
N LEU A 171 -18.42 8.76 5.20
CA LEU A 171 -18.29 8.33 6.59
C LEU A 171 -19.05 7.02 6.79
N LEU A 172 -18.50 6.13 7.61
CA LEU A 172 -19.16 4.91 8.06
C LEU A 172 -19.35 5.03 9.58
N GLY A 173 -20.60 5.07 10.04
CA GLY A 173 -20.91 5.30 11.46
C GLY A 173 -20.28 6.60 12.00
N GLY A 174 -20.24 7.66 11.20
CA GLY A 174 -19.60 8.94 11.58
C GLY A 174 -18.06 8.93 11.56
N HIS A 175 -17.41 7.81 11.24
CA HIS A 175 -15.96 7.68 11.20
C HIS A 175 -15.44 7.76 9.77
N LYS A 176 -14.28 8.41 9.60
CA LYS A 176 -13.56 8.40 8.33
C LYS A 176 -12.95 7.02 8.13
N PHE A 177 -12.97 6.51 6.91
CA PHE A 177 -12.32 5.25 6.56
C PHE A 177 -11.56 5.34 5.24
N ASP A 178 -10.71 4.34 4.99
CA ASP A 178 -10.20 4.04 3.67
C ASP A 178 -10.43 2.56 3.32
N LEU A 179 -10.45 2.28 2.02
CA LEU A 179 -10.56 0.92 1.48
C LEU A 179 -9.17 0.42 1.08
N ARG A 180 -8.77 -0.72 1.62
CA ARG A 180 -7.66 -1.51 1.10
C ARG A 180 -8.21 -2.54 0.12
N VAL A 181 -8.01 -2.25 -1.15
CA VAL A 181 -8.37 -3.12 -2.27
C VAL A 181 -7.13 -3.91 -2.71
N TYR A 182 -7.30 -5.19 -3.00
CA TYR A 182 -6.22 -6.05 -3.50
C TYR A 182 -6.38 -6.27 -5.01
N VAL A 183 -5.32 -5.96 -5.76
CA VAL A 183 -5.27 -6.08 -7.22
C VAL A 183 -4.11 -7.00 -7.61
N LEU A 184 -4.39 -8.03 -8.39
CA LEU A 184 -3.40 -8.94 -8.95
C LEU A 184 -3.17 -8.62 -10.42
N VAL A 185 -1.94 -8.25 -10.76
CA VAL A 185 -1.50 -8.12 -12.16
C VAL A 185 -0.75 -9.40 -12.52
N THR A 186 -1.22 -10.16 -13.51
CA THR A 186 -0.56 -11.42 -13.92
C THR A 186 0.27 -11.27 -15.19
N SER A 187 0.02 -10.21 -15.97
CA SER A 187 0.74 -9.93 -17.21
C SER A 187 0.69 -8.43 -17.52
N ALA A 188 1.80 -7.88 -17.98
CA ALA A 188 1.88 -6.50 -18.48
C ALA A 188 1.67 -6.42 -20.01
N ALA A 189 1.88 -7.52 -20.74
CA ALA A 189 1.77 -7.58 -22.20
C ALA A 189 1.34 -9.00 -22.67
N PRO A 190 0.05 -9.21 -23.01
CA PRO A 190 -1.06 -8.27 -22.87
C PRO A 190 -1.37 -7.99 -21.40
N LEU A 191 -1.91 -6.80 -21.09
CA LEU A 191 -2.27 -6.44 -19.73
C LEU A 191 -3.39 -7.35 -19.21
N ARG A 192 -3.15 -8.00 -18.06
CA ARG A 192 -4.13 -8.84 -17.36
C ARG A 192 -4.16 -8.45 -15.88
N VAL A 193 -5.31 -7.95 -15.44
CA VAL A 193 -5.53 -7.40 -14.10
C VAL A 193 -6.77 -8.05 -13.51
N PHE A 194 -6.68 -8.46 -12.24
CA PHE A 194 -7.74 -9.06 -11.47
C PHE A 194 -7.95 -8.26 -10.19
N LEU A 195 -9.21 -8.01 -9.85
CA LEU A 195 -9.63 -7.42 -8.59
C LEU A 195 -10.02 -8.56 -7.66
N PHE A 196 -9.52 -8.54 -6.41
CA PHE A 196 -10.00 -9.48 -5.40
C PHE A 196 -11.35 -8.97 -4.86
N ASP A 197 -12.30 -9.88 -4.69
CA ASP A 197 -13.69 -9.54 -4.31
C ASP A 197 -13.80 -9.03 -2.86
N ASP A 198 -12.79 -9.31 -2.04
CA ASP A 198 -12.72 -8.85 -0.65
C ASP A 198 -11.60 -7.82 -0.43
N GLY A 199 -11.68 -7.11 0.67
CA GLY A 199 -10.74 -6.05 1.04
C GLY A 199 -10.81 -5.73 2.52
N LEU A 200 -10.08 -4.68 2.94
CA LEU A 200 -10.15 -4.21 4.32
C LEU A 200 -10.72 -2.80 4.36
N VAL A 201 -11.72 -2.59 5.23
CA VAL A 201 -12.16 -1.26 5.63
C VAL A 201 -11.34 -0.83 6.85
N ARG A 202 -10.64 0.30 6.76
CA ARG A 202 -9.81 0.82 7.84
C ARG A 202 -10.40 2.11 8.36
N LEU A 203 -10.98 2.06 9.55
CA LEU A 203 -11.61 3.19 10.21
C LEU A 203 -10.58 3.99 11.01
N CYS A 204 -10.79 5.31 11.04
CA CYS A 204 -10.28 6.16 12.11
C CYS A 204 -10.94 5.75 13.44
N ALA A 205 -10.19 5.83 14.54
CA ALA A 205 -10.74 5.50 15.86
C ALA A 205 -11.64 6.60 16.43
N SER A 206 -11.46 7.85 16.00
CA SER A 206 -12.28 8.97 16.46
C SER A 206 -13.29 9.40 15.39
N PRO A 207 -14.50 9.85 15.78
CA PRO A 207 -15.49 10.38 14.85
C PRO A 207 -14.91 11.51 14.00
N TYR A 208 -15.23 11.50 12.71
CA TYR A 208 -14.69 12.48 11.79
C TYR A 208 -15.17 13.89 12.14
N ARG A 209 -14.22 14.81 12.20
CA ARG A 209 -14.49 16.25 12.25
C ARG A 209 -13.79 16.91 11.08
N LYS A 210 -14.47 17.85 10.43
CA LYS A 210 -13.87 18.63 9.36
C LYS A 210 -12.59 19.33 9.88
N PRO A 211 -11.49 19.37 9.09
CA PRO A 211 -10.27 20.01 9.55
C PRO A 211 -10.48 21.48 9.92
N HIS A 212 -9.93 21.86 11.06
CA HIS A 212 -9.94 23.19 11.67
C HIS A 212 -8.61 23.38 12.43
N SER A 213 -8.18 24.63 12.67
CA SER A 213 -6.90 24.90 13.36
C SER A 213 -6.74 24.13 14.68
N SER A 214 -7.84 23.92 15.40
CA SER A 214 -7.88 23.18 16.67
C SER A 214 -7.75 21.66 16.57
N ASN A 215 -7.88 21.05 15.37
CA ASN A 215 -7.84 19.60 15.20
C ASN A 215 -6.85 19.09 14.13
N LEU A 216 -6.06 19.96 13.49
CA LEU A 216 -5.08 19.55 12.46
C LEU A 216 -4.06 18.52 12.98
N ALA A 217 -3.71 18.60 14.27
CA ALA A 217 -2.79 17.68 14.92
C ALA A 217 -3.45 16.37 15.41
N THR A 218 -4.79 16.27 15.38
CA THR A 218 -5.53 15.10 15.89
C THR A 218 -5.52 13.98 14.85
N ALA A 219 -4.41 13.24 14.78
CA ALA A 219 -4.18 12.19 13.78
C ALA A 219 -5.28 11.13 13.73
N THR A 220 -5.85 10.72 14.87
CA THR A 220 -6.89 9.67 14.97
C THR A 220 -8.23 10.04 14.33
N VAL A 221 -8.47 11.32 14.05
CA VAL A 221 -9.66 11.80 13.30
C VAL A 221 -9.39 11.76 11.79
N HIS A 222 -8.13 11.95 11.38
CA HIS A 222 -7.78 12.27 10.02
C HIS A 222 -7.01 11.18 9.26
N LEU A 223 -6.33 10.28 9.97
CA LEU A 223 -5.46 9.24 9.43
C LEU A 223 -5.96 7.86 9.86
N THR A 224 -6.26 7.03 8.86
CA THR A 224 -6.86 5.68 9.00
C THR A 224 -5.81 4.57 9.16
N ASN A 225 -4.52 4.91 9.24
CA ASN A 225 -3.45 3.93 9.39
C ASN A 225 -3.62 3.15 10.70
N PHE A 226 -3.57 1.82 10.62
CA PHE A 226 -3.68 0.93 11.79
C PHE A 226 -2.69 1.31 12.90
N ALA A 227 -1.42 1.59 12.56
CA ALA A 227 -0.41 1.97 13.55
C ALA A 227 -0.76 3.24 14.36
N ILE A 228 -1.55 4.14 13.79
CA ILE A 228 -2.02 5.37 14.47
C ILE A 228 -3.21 5.05 15.38
N ASN A 229 -4.09 4.15 14.95
CA ASN A 229 -5.36 3.88 15.62
C ASN A 229 -5.32 2.68 16.58
N ARG A 230 -4.27 1.85 16.54
CA ARG A 230 -4.18 0.59 17.32
C ARG A 230 -4.28 0.80 18.84
N HIS A 231 -3.86 1.95 19.33
CA HIS A 231 -3.88 2.27 20.76
C HIS A 231 -5.10 3.10 21.18
N ALA A 232 -5.93 3.51 20.22
CA ALA A 232 -7.21 4.10 20.54
C ALA A 232 -8.21 2.96 20.79
N GLU A 233 -9.10 3.15 21.76
CA GLU A 233 -10.19 2.20 21.99
C GLU A 233 -10.98 2.01 20.69
N ALA A 234 -11.30 0.74 20.38
CA ALA A 234 -12.07 0.44 19.19
C ALA A 234 -13.41 1.20 19.26
N PRO A 235 -13.83 1.89 18.19
CA PRO A 235 -15.15 2.51 18.18
C PRO A 235 -16.18 1.40 18.44
N ALA A 236 -17.07 1.63 19.41
CA ALA A 236 -18.13 0.69 19.73
C ALA A 236 -18.88 0.38 18.43
N ALA A 237 -18.87 -0.90 18.03
CA ALA A 237 -19.70 -1.34 16.93
C ALA A 237 -21.15 -1.11 17.38
N GLU A 238 -21.82 -0.11 16.81
CA GLU A 238 -23.27 -0.01 16.95
C GLU A 238 -23.84 -1.32 16.38
N ALA A 239 -24.41 -2.13 17.26
CA ALA A 239 -25.07 -3.36 16.91
C ALA A 239 -26.12 -3.03 15.84
N ALA A 240 -25.92 -3.59 14.63
CA ALA A 240 -27.00 -3.67 13.67
C ALA A 240 -28.14 -4.43 14.34
N ASP A 241 -29.24 -3.71 14.60
CA ASP A 241 -30.45 -4.28 15.19
C ASP A 241 -30.91 -5.48 14.36
N GLY A 242 -31.22 -6.57 15.07
CA GLY A 242 -31.16 -7.92 14.55
C GLY A 242 -32.33 -8.32 13.66
N THR A 243 -32.03 -9.17 12.68
CA THR A 243 -32.81 -10.41 12.49
C THR A 243 -31.83 -11.57 12.36
N ALA A 244 -32.03 -12.58 13.21
CA ALA A 244 -31.12 -13.69 13.44
C ALA A 244 -31.10 -14.70 12.29
N GLY A 245 -29.91 -15.24 12.01
CA GLY A 245 -29.70 -16.36 11.09
C GLY A 245 -28.25 -16.88 11.13
N SER A 246 -27.91 -17.57 12.23
CA SER A 246 -26.87 -18.61 12.39
C SER A 246 -25.75 -18.72 11.32
N ALA A 247 -24.49 -18.48 11.72
CA ALA A 247 -23.45 -19.51 11.86
C ALA A 247 -22.01 -18.93 11.97
N ALA A 248 -21.22 -19.57 12.84
CA ALA A 248 -19.77 -19.77 12.79
C ALA A 248 -18.80 -18.58 12.98
N GLY A 249 -18.43 -18.36 14.26
CA GLY A 249 -17.05 -18.23 14.76
C GLY A 249 -16.01 -17.46 13.94
N ALA A 250 -15.89 -16.15 14.19
CA ALA A 250 -14.70 -15.38 13.84
C ALA A 250 -13.72 -15.36 15.03
N HIS A 251 -12.66 -16.15 14.92
CA HIS A 251 -11.52 -16.12 15.82
C HIS A 251 -10.78 -14.77 15.67
N ALA A 252 -10.85 -13.94 16.71
CA ALA A 252 -9.96 -12.81 16.87
C ALA A 252 -8.54 -13.33 17.18
N ALA A 253 -7.66 -13.33 16.18
CA ALA A 253 -6.22 -13.55 16.40
C ALA A 253 -5.57 -12.23 16.80
N GLY A 254 -5.67 -11.91 18.09
CA GLY A 254 -4.85 -10.92 18.74
C GLY A 254 -3.39 -11.38 18.77
N ALA A 255 -2.50 -10.50 18.34
CA ALA A 255 -1.07 -10.63 18.57
C ALA A 255 -0.80 -10.58 20.08
N ALA A 256 -0.36 -11.69 20.65
CA ALA A 256 0.28 -11.74 21.95
C ALA A 256 1.39 -12.80 21.94
N ALA A 257 2.60 -12.32 22.23
CA ALA A 257 3.73 -13.00 22.86
C ALA A 257 4.05 -14.47 22.53
N PHE A 258 5.26 -14.71 22.02
CA PHE A 258 5.99 -15.93 22.39
C PHE A 258 7.42 -15.56 22.77
N THR A 259 7.62 -15.46 24.08
CA THR A 259 8.88 -15.78 24.76
C THR A 259 8.88 -17.28 25.05
N GLY A 260 9.97 -17.97 24.74
CA GLY A 260 10.17 -19.39 25.01
C GLY A 260 10.70 -20.11 23.80
#